data_AF-A0A7C4UJP8-F1
#
_entry.id   AF-A0A7C4UJP8-F1
#
_cell.length_a   1.000
_cell.length_b   1.000
_cell.length_c   1.000
_cell.angle_alpha   90.00
_cell.angle_beta   90.00
_cell.angle_gamma   90.00
#
_symmetry.space_group_name_H-M   'P 1'
#
loop_
_entity.id
_entity.type
_entity.pdbx_description
1 polymer ?
#
loop_
_entity_poly.entity_id
_entity_poly.type
_entity_poly.pdbx_seq_one_letter_code
_entity_poly.pdbx_strand_id
1 'polypeptide(L)'
;MKTWIKRIVLALGVLALIGILYAAFAPLPYDDLPPQDKWGAGASSVLPAYSGLQREFPALNGETSPEMAELGRLLFFDPILSGNHAYSCATCHNPSLGFSDGLQTAQLLDKEPLTRNTMTLWNVGYSTHLFWDGRASSLEEQMITPLTAENEMANTPEHLVEHLLDIPEYITLFDQAFGGGRDAVTIENVQAAIASFERTLVSNDSPFDRYAAGQFDALTSSQRRGLNLFRSAATRCFECHSAPTFGSDDFFVTGVPNLEGFPHDAGRAAIVSDGKDGAFKAPTLRNIALTGPYMHNGAFATLEEVLWFYENGGGGQYGLEVDRHIIPIQLSSQERDDLIAFLYALTDESAMPEVPKSVPSGLPVVEQYPNLAREVVDQLNVEVTESGVPAHEPTTVRVGPNETIQQAVDRSGPGDTIEVPYGV
;
A
#
# COMPACT_ATOMS: atom_id res chain seq x y z
N MET A 1 41.47 -21.17 55.80
CA MET A 1 42.01 -20.09 54.95
C MET A 1 42.83 -19.14 55.81
N LYS A 2 44.13 -18.96 55.54
CA LYS A 2 45.02 -18.08 56.34
C LYS A 2 44.45 -16.66 56.39
N THR A 3 44.57 -15.96 57.51
CA THR A 3 43.99 -14.62 57.75
C THR A 3 44.35 -13.60 56.68
N TRP A 4 45.55 -13.70 56.09
CA TRP A 4 45.98 -12.83 54.99
C TRP A 4 45.18 -13.04 53.70
N ILE A 5 44.75 -14.28 53.40
CA ILE A 5 43.95 -14.60 52.21
C ILE A 5 42.53 -14.02 52.33
N LYS A 6 41.92 -14.07 53.54
CA LYS A 6 40.61 -13.44 53.78
C LYS A 6 40.65 -11.92 53.56
N ARG A 7 41.75 -11.27 53.93
CA ARG A 7 41.95 -9.82 53.72
C ARG A 7 42.10 -9.47 52.25
N ILE A 8 42.80 -10.30 51.48
CA ILE A 8 42.94 -10.12 50.03
C ILE A 8 41.59 -10.27 49.33
N VAL A 9 40.83 -11.33 49.63
CA VAL A 9 39.52 -11.55 49.01
C VAL A 9 38.54 -10.42 49.35
N LEU A 10 38.54 -9.94 50.59
CA LEU A 10 37.70 -8.81 50.98
C LEU A 10 38.12 -7.52 50.26
N ALA A 11 39.42 -7.25 50.14
CA ALA A 11 39.93 -6.09 49.43
C ALA A 11 39.57 -6.12 47.94
N LEU A 12 39.69 -7.29 47.30
CA LEU A 12 39.29 -7.48 45.91
C LEU A 12 37.77 -7.33 45.73
N GLY A 13 36.96 -7.84 46.67
CA GLY A 13 35.52 -7.67 46.64
C GLY A 13 35.08 -6.20 46.78
N VAL A 14 35.73 -5.45 47.66
CA VAL A 14 35.47 -4.00 47.82
C VAL A 14 35.89 -3.24 46.58
N LEU A 15 37.04 -3.56 45.98
CA LEU A 15 37.48 -2.93 44.72
C LEU A 15 36.53 -3.24 43.56
N ALA A 16 36.03 -4.47 43.46
CA ALA A 16 35.04 -4.83 42.46
C ALA A 16 33.72 -4.07 42.67
N LEU A 17 33.26 -3.94 43.91
CA LEU A 17 32.03 -3.19 44.23
C LEU A 17 32.18 -1.70 43.90
N ILE A 18 33.34 -1.10 44.21
CA ILE A 18 33.66 0.28 43.84
C ILE A 18 33.72 0.43 42.32
N GLY A 19 34.29 -0.54 41.61
CA GLY A 19 34.32 -0.54 40.14
C GLY A 19 32.93 -0.62 39.52
N ILE A 20 32.03 -1.43 40.07
CA ILE A 20 30.63 -1.54 39.62
C ILE A 20 29.86 -0.26 39.92
N LEU A 21 30.02 0.30 41.13
CA LEU A 21 29.40 1.58 41.49
C LEU A 21 29.93 2.72 40.62
N TYR A 22 31.23 2.75 40.34
CA TYR A 22 31.79 3.71 39.39
C TYR A 22 31.24 3.50 37.99
N ALA A 23 31.13 2.27 37.48
CA ALA A 23 30.52 2.02 36.17
C ALA A 23 29.02 2.38 36.11
N ALA A 24 28.29 2.23 37.22
CA ALA A 24 26.87 2.54 37.30
C ALA A 24 26.56 4.05 37.45
N PHE A 25 27.50 4.83 37.98
CA PHE A 25 27.30 6.26 38.29
C PHE A 25 28.32 7.20 37.63
N ALA A 26 29.33 6.68 36.94
CA ALA A 26 30.21 7.51 36.13
C ALA A 26 29.39 8.11 34.99
N PRO A 27 29.48 9.42 34.74
CA PRO A 27 28.94 9.98 33.52
C PRO A 27 29.57 9.23 32.36
N LEU A 28 28.74 8.68 31.47
CA LEU A 28 29.22 8.14 30.22
C LEU A 28 30.10 9.22 29.57
N PRO A 29 31.29 8.87 29.04
CA PRO A 29 32.08 9.84 28.29
C PRO A 29 31.15 10.46 27.26
N TYR A 30 31.13 11.79 27.21
CA TYR A 30 30.45 12.51 26.16
C TYR A 30 31.18 12.11 24.88
N ASP A 31 30.61 11.17 24.13
CA ASP A 31 31.06 10.93 22.77
C ASP A 31 30.89 12.28 22.08
N ASP A 32 32.01 12.89 21.67
CA ASP A 32 31.96 14.06 20.81
C ASP A 32 31.04 13.68 19.67
N LEU A 33 29.91 14.39 19.56
CA LEU A 33 29.02 14.21 18.43
C LEU A 33 29.91 14.30 17.19
N PRO A 34 29.85 13.32 16.27
CA PRO A 34 30.60 13.43 15.04
C PRO A 34 30.29 14.81 14.43
N PRO A 35 31.24 15.47 13.76
CA PRO A 35 30.93 16.76 13.15
C PRO A 35 29.69 16.62 12.27
N GLN A 36 28.88 17.68 12.17
CA GLN A 36 27.50 17.63 11.67
C GLN A 36 27.39 17.05 10.25
N ASP A 37 28.47 17.13 9.47
CA ASP A 37 28.68 16.52 8.15
C ASP A 37 28.77 14.98 8.16
N LYS A 38 28.90 14.38 9.35
CA LYS A 38 28.99 12.95 9.63
C LYS A 38 27.83 12.42 10.49
N TRP A 39 26.80 13.23 10.72
CA TRP A 39 25.55 12.76 11.33
C TRP A 39 24.84 11.84 10.34
N GLY A 40 25.25 10.58 10.32
CA GLY A 40 24.61 9.52 9.55
C GLY A 40 23.31 9.12 10.23
N ALA A 41 22.22 9.85 9.97
CA ALA A 41 20.95 9.17 9.82
C ALA A 41 21.12 8.17 8.66
N GLY A 42 20.61 6.96 8.77
CA GLY A 42 20.65 5.94 7.72
C GLY A 42 19.83 6.28 6.46
N ALA A 43 19.91 7.51 5.98
CA ALA A 43 19.33 8.01 4.74
C ALA A 43 20.17 9.21 4.25
N SER A 44 21.39 8.96 3.76
CA SER A 44 22.03 9.90 2.85
C SER A 44 21.38 9.78 1.47
N SER A 45 20.19 10.35 1.31
CA SER A 45 19.78 10.84 -0.01
C SER A 45 20.39 12.23 -0.18
N VAL A 46 21.38 12.35 -1.07
CA VAL A 46 22.07 13.60 -1.44
C VAL A 46 21.19 14.47 -2.37
N LEU A 47 19.87 14.33 -2.26
CA LEU A 47 18.87 15.22 -2.84
C LEU A 47 18.14 15.88 -1.67
N PRO A 48 17.68 17.14 -1.80
CA PRO A 48 16.89 17.80 -0.76
C PRO A 48 15.51 17.11 -0.65
N ALA A 49 15.46 15.93 -0.07
CA ALA A 49 14.23 15.37 0.47
C ALA A 49 13.95 16.17 1.75
N TYR A 50 13.15 17.23 1.63
CA TYR A 50 12.83 18.16 2.72
C TYR A 50 12.32 17.46 4.00
N SER A 51 11.80 16.22 3.89
CA SER A 51 11.23 15.43 5.00
C SER A 51 11.94 14.08 5.28
N GLY A 52 12.83 13.61 4.41
CA GLY A 52 13.33 12.22 4.43
C GLY A 52 12.28 11.13 4.16
N LEU A 53 11.02 11.52 3.85
CA LEU A 53 9.91 10.61 3.56
C LEU A 53 9.66 10.46 2.06
N GLN A 54 10.07 11.44 1.25
CA GLN A 54 9.95 11.37 -0.20
C GLN A 54 10.88 10.29 -0.75
N ARG A 55 10.29 9.29 -1.39
CA ARG A 55 10.99 8.20 -2.07
C ARG A 55 10.59 8.18 -3.53
N GLU A 56 11.55 7.89 -4.39
CA GLU A 56 11.27 7.71 -5.81
C GLU A 56 10.45 6.44 -6.02
N PHE A 57 9.39 6.52 -6.83
CA PHE A 57 8.62 5.35 -7.23
C PHE A 57 9.49 4.40 -8.07
N PRO A 58 9.27 3.08 -7.99
CA PRO A 58 9.94 2.14 -8.89
C PRO A 58 9.67 2.49 -10.35
N ALA A 59 10.53 2.02 -11.25
CA ALA A 59 10.22 2.08 -12.68
C ALA A 59 8.96 1.25 -12.97
N LEU A 60 8.12 1.75 -13.86
CA LEU A 60 6.99 0.97 -14.38
C LEU A 60 7.54 -0.23 -15.17
N ASN A 61 6.92 -1.39 -14.97
CA ASN A 61 7.31 -2.60 -15.68
C ASN A 61 6.65 -2.63 -17.07
N GLY A 62 7.42 -2.53 -18.15
CA GLY A 62 6.93 -2.66 -19.54
C GLY A 62 6.79 -1.34 -20.30
N GLU A 63 6.56 -1.45 -21.61
CA GLU A 63 6.41 -0.29 -22.50
C GLU A 63 4.98 0.27 -22.48
N THR A 64 4.84 1.57 -22.68
CA THR A 64 3.55 2.26 -22.73
C THR A 64 3.61 3.39 -23.75
N SER A 65 2.50 3.64 -24.44
CA SER A 65 2.31 4.82 -25.30
C SER A 65 0.89 5.38 -25.10
N PRO A 66 0.64 6.65 -25.42
CA PRO A 66 -0.70 7.22 -25.36
C PRO A 66 -1.72 6.45 -26.19
N GLU A 67 -1.33 5.96 -27.37
CA GLU A 67 -2.19 5.20 -28.28
C GLU A 67 -2.52 3.81 -27.71
N MET A 68 -1.54 3.14 -27.12
CA MET A 68 -1.74 1.85 -26.43
C MET A 68 -2.65 2.02 -25.21
N ALA A 69 -2.43 3.06 -24.41
CA ALA A 69 -3.21 3.32 -23.21
C ALA A 69 -4.67 3.69 -23.54
N GLU A 70 -4.92 4.45 -24.61
CA GLU A 70 -6.30 4.77 -25.02
C GLU A 70 -7.04 3.54 -25.58
N LEU A 71 -6.37 2.73 -26.42
CA LEU A 71 -6.92 1.46 -26.87
C LEU A 71 -7.21 0.54 -25.68
N GLY A 72 -6.26 0.43 -24.75
CA GLY A 72 -6.39 -0.33 -23.52
C GLY A 72 -7.56 0.13 -22.65
N ARG A 73 -7.74 1.45 -22.50
CA ARG A 73 -8.88 2.04 -21.78
C ARG A 73 -10.19 1.60 -22.41
N LEU A 74 -10.33 1.71 -23.74
CA LEU A 74 -11.56 1.28 -24.41
C LEU A 74 -11.82 -0.22 -24.22
N LEU A 75 -10.81 -1.07 -24.39
CA LEU A 75 -10.92 -2.52 -24.18
C LEU A 75 -11.28 -2.86 -22.72
N PHE A 76 -10.68 -2.18 -21.74
CA PHE A 76 -10.92 -2.40 -20.31
C PHE A 76 -12.41 -2.24 -19.93
N PHE A 77 -13.10 -1.31 -20.58
CA PHE A 77 -14.52 -1.06 -20.36
C PHE A 77 -15.45 -1.85 -21.29
N ASP A 78 -14.95 -2.45 -22.38
CA ASP A 78 -15.77 -3.08 -23.41
C ASP A 78 -16.07 -4.56 -23.08
N PRO A 79 -17.35 -4.96 -22.91
CA PRO A 79 -17.71 -6.35 -22.64
C PRO A 79 -17.37 -7.33 -23.78
N ILE A 80 -16.97 -6.84 -24.96
CA ILE A 80 -16.57 -7.67 -26.11
C ILE A 80 -15.48 -8.70 -25.78
N LEU A 81 -14.70 -8.44 -24.73
CA LEU A 81 -13.64 -9.32 -24.26
C LEU A 81 -14.17 -10.59 -23.56
N SER A 82 -15.41 -10.60 -23.06
CA SER A 82 -16.01 -11.78 -22.44
C SER A 82 -16.72 -12.68 -23.45
N GLY A 83 -16.71 -14.00 -23.22
CA GLY A 83 -17.29 -14.96 -24.16
C GLY A 83 -18.80 -14.82 -24.36
N ASN A 84 -19.51 -14.25 -23.38
CA ASN A 84 -20.95 -13.96 -23.43
C ASN A 84 -21.28 -12.47 -23.67
N HIS A 85 -20.26 -11.62 -23.89
CA HIS A 85 -20.39 -10.17 -24.07
C HIS A 85 -21.09 -9.43 -22.92
N ALA A 86 -21.06 -9.99 -21.70
CA ALA A 86 -21.73 -9.42 -20.52
C ALA A 86 -20.77 -8.73 -19.54
N TYR A 87 -19.48 -9.04 -19.61
CA TYR A 87 -18.49 -8.62 -18.61
C TYR A 87 -17.27 -7.96 -19.25
N SER A 88 -16.76 -6.91 -18.62
CA SER A 88 -15.49 -6.27 -18.95
C SER A 88 -14.58 -6.27 -17.72
N CYS A 89 -13.32 -5.85 -17.87
CA CYS A 89 -12.40 -5.71 -16.73
C CYS A 89 -12.99 -4.78 -15.68
N ALA A 90 -13.66 -3.70 -16.13
CA ALA A 90 -14.32 -2.72 -15.27
C ALA A 90 -15.54 -3.28 -14.50
N THR A 91 -16.05 -4.47 -14.83
CA THR A 91 -17.09 -5.15 -14.04
C THR A 91 -16.59 -5.50 -12.65
N CYS A 92 -15.39 -6.09 -12.55
CA CYS A 92 -14.78 -6.45 -11.26
C CYS A 92 -13.84 -5.35 -10.75
N HIS A 93 -13.17 -4.62 -11.64
CA HIS A 93 -12.26 -3.53 -11.28
C HIS A 93 -12.93 -2.18 -11.55
N ASN A 94 -14.01 -1.88 -10.84
CA ASN A 94 -14.84 -0.72 -11.10
C ASN A 94 -14.17 0.58 -10.61
N PRO A 95 -14.00 1.61 -11.45
CA PRO A 95 -13.40 2.88 -11.05
C PRO A 95 -14.14 3.56 -9.87
N SER A 96 -15.46 3.44 -9.83
CA SER A 96 -16.26 3.96 -8.72
C SER A 96 -15.96 3.28 -7.39
N LEU A 97 -15.40 2.08 -7.39
CA LEU A 97 -15.08 1.29 -6.19
C LEU A 97 -13.56 1.13 -6.03
N GLY A 98 -12.79 2.15 -6.43
CA GLY A 98 -11.34 2.16 -6.28
C GLY A 98 -10.63 1.10 -7.12
N PHE A 99 -11.18 0.77 -8.30
CA PHE A 99 -10.74 -0.34 -9.16
C PHE A 99 -10.80 -1.72 -8.48
N SER A 100 -11.79 -1.89 -7.60
CA SER A 100 -12.24 -3.16 -7.02
C SER A 100 -13.75 -3.34 -7.27
N ASP A 101 -14.38 -4.36 -6.69
CA ASP A 101 -15.81 -4.65 -6.87
C ASP A 101 -16.66 -4.36 -5.63
N GLY A 102 -16.05 -4.01 -4.49
CA GLY A 102 -16.75 -3.80 -3.22
C GLY A 102 -17.37 -5.07 -2.63
N LEU A 103 -16.97 -6.26 -3.09
CA LEU A 103 -17.50 -7.55 -2.65
C LEU A 103 -16.49 -8.30 -1.79
N GLN A 104 -16.98 -9.17 -0.90
CA GLN A 104 -16.12 -10.06 -0.10
C GLN A 104 -15.27 -10.95 -1.01
N THR A 105 -15.90 -11.54 -2.02
CA THR A 105 -15.25 -12.29 -3.09
C THR A 105 -15.93 -11.94 -4.41
N ALA A 106 -15.17 -11.92 -5.50
CA ALA A 106 -15.72 -11.53 -6.80
C ALA A 106 -16.88 -12.47 -7.20
N GLN A 107 -17.95 -11.87 -7.72
CA GLN A 107 -19.15 -12.60 -8.14
C GLN A 107 -19.71 -11.99 -9.42
N LEU A 108 -19.92 -12.85 -10.43
CA LEU A 108 -20.64 -12.53 -11.65
C LEU A 108 -22.00 -13.24 -11.64
N LEU A 109 -23.04 -12.62 -12.23
CA LEU A 109 -24.44 -13.03 -12.07
C LEU A 109 -24.72 -14.48 -12.54
N ASP A 110 -24.01 -14.94 -13.58
CA ASP A 110 -24.18 -16.27 -14.18
C ASP A 110 -23.01 -17.23 -13.88
N LYS A 111 -22.13 -16.88 -12.93
CA LYS A 111 -20.92 -17.66 -12.58
C LYS A 111 -20.91 -18.09 -11.11
N GLU A 112 -20.13 -19.13 -10.83
CA GLU A 112 -19.75 -19.46 -9.47
C GLU A 112 -18.84 -18.34 -8.89
N PRO A 113 -19.01 -17.96 -7.61
CA PRO A 113 -18.14 -16.97 -6.97
C PRO A 113 -16.66 -17.39 -7.00
N LEU A 114 -15.78 -16.40 -7.11
CA LEU A 114 -14.35 -16.61 -6.87
C LEU A 114 -14.09 -16.83 -5.37
N THR A 115 -12.90 -17.31 -5.03
CA THR A 115 -12.49 -17.54 -3.63
C THR A 115 -11.74 -16.37 -3.01
N ARG A 116 -11.47 -15.31 -3.77
CA ARG A 116 -10.68 -14.16 -3.35
C ARG A 116 -11.39 -12.84 -3.62
N ASN A 117 -11.07 -11.84 -2.81
CA ASN A 117 -11.43 -10.45 -2.99
C ASN A 117 -10.69 -9.86 -4.20
N THR A 118 -11.37 -8.99 -4.95
CA THR A 118 -10.80 -8.32 -6.12
C THR A 118 -9.82 -7.22 -5.69
N MET A 119 -8.54 -7.38 -6.05
CA MET A 119 -7.51 -6.39 -5.73
C MET A 119 -7.72 -5.09 -6.50
N THR A 120 -7.40 -3.95 -5.90
CA THR A 120 -7.32 -2.68 -6.63
C THR A 120 -6.26 -2.72 -7.73
N LEU A 121 -6.50 -1.97 -8.81
CA LEU A 121 -5.52 -1.72 -9.87
C LEU A 121 -4.72 -0.42 -9.67
N TRP A 122 -5.02 0.37 -8.63
CA TRP A 122 -4.19 1.53 -8.29
C TRP A 122 -2.75 1.09 -8.04
N ASN A 123 -1.81 1.76 -8.71
CA ASN A 123 -0.37 1.50 -8.64
C ASN A 123 0.06 0.07 -9.07
N VAL A 124 -0.80 -0.66 -9.78
CA VAL A 124 -0.51 -2.04 -10.20
C VAL A 124 0.70 -2.13 -11.14
N GLY A 125 0.96 -1.09 -11.93
CA GLY A 125 2.11 -1.00 -12.84
C GLY A 125 3.49 -1.05 -12.16
N TYR A 126 3.55 -0.90 -10.83
CA TYR A 126 4.78 -1.03 -10.04
C TYR A 126 5.00 -2.42 -9.44
N SER A 127 4.01 -3.33 -9.49
CA SER A 127 4.15 -4.68 -8.92
C SER A 127 4.88 -5.59 -9.91
N THR A 128 5.79 -6.43 -9.41
CA THR A 128 6.46 -7.48 -10.19
C THR A 128 5.86 -8.87 -9.97
N HIS A 129 4.99 -9.01 -8.95
CA HIS A 129 4.24 -10.22 -8.67
C HIS A 129 2.74 -9.90 -8.59
N LEU A 130 1.97 -10.43 -9.53
CA LEU A 130 0.54 -10.15 -9.70
C LEU A 130 -0.32 -11.28 -9.12
N PHE A 131 -1.57 -10.94 -8.79
CA PHE A 131 -2.46 -11.70 -7.89
C PHE A 131 -1.98 -11.74 -6.43
N TRP A 132 -2.89 -12.16 -5.54
CA TRP A 132 -2.62 -12.34 -4.11
C TRP A 132 -1.49 -13.33 -3.81
N ASP A 133 -1.28 -14.35 -4.66
CA ASP A 133 -0.24 -15.39 -4.52
C ASP A 133 0.98 -15.15 -5.41
N GLY A 134 0.98 -14.06 -6.20
CA GLY A 134 2.12 -13.66 -7.03
C GLY A 134 2.44 -14.62 -8.16
N ARG A 135 1.44 -15.35 -8.69
CA ARG A 135 1.65 -16.38 -9.72
C ARG A 135 1.96 -15.85 -11.11
N ALA A 136 1.75 -14.56 -11.36
CA ALA A 136 2.07 -13.91 -12.64
C ALA A 136 3.17 -12.85 -12.43
N SER A 137 4.08 -12.74 -13.40
CA SER A 137 5.27 -11.89 -13.34
C SER A 137 5.14 -10.58 -14.13
N SER A 138 4.08 -10.43 -14.92
CA SER A 138 3.72 -9.18 -15.59
C SER A 138 2.20 -9.01 -15.68
N LEU A 139 1.75 -7.80 -16.01
CA LEU A 139 0.34 -7.53 -16.29
C LEU A 139 -0.13 -8.33 -17.51
N GLU A 140 0.69 -8.41 -18.56
CA GLU A 140 0.38 -9.18 -19.76
C GLU A 140 0.18 -10.67 -19.44
N GLU A 141 1.05 -11.27 -18.62
CA GLU A 141 0.92 -12.66 -18.17
C GLU A 141 -0.29 -12.86 -17.26
N GLN A 142 -0.56 -11.91 -16.36
CA GLN A 142 -1.72 -11.96 -15.46
C GLN A 142 -3.02 -12.06 -16.26
N MET A 143 -3.13 -11.27 -17.33
CA MET A 143 -4.38 -10.97 -18.03
C MET A 143 -4.99 -12.16 -18.79
N ILE A 144 -4.17 -13.14 -19.18
CA ILE A 144 -4.71 -14.34 -19.84
C ILE A 144 -5.62 -15.15 -18.92
N THR A 145 -5.38 -15.08 -17.60
CA THR A 145 -6.17 -15.83 -16.61
C THR A 145 -7.63 -15.35 -16.59
N PRO A 146 -7.95 -14.07 -16.29
CA PRO A 146 -9.35 -13.63 -16.25
C PRO A 146 -10.05 -13.71 -17.60
N LEU A 147 -9.32 -13.48 -18.72
CA LEU A 147 -9.87 -13.59 -20.08
C LEU A 147 -10.41 -15.00 -20.38
N THR A 148 -9.74 -16.04 -19.85
CA THR A 148 -10.03 -17.44 -20.21
C THR A 148 -10.71 -18.25 -19.11
N ALA A 149 -10.67 -17.81 -17.85
CA ALA A 149 -11.27 -18.52 -16.74
C ALA A 149 -12.80 -18.61 -16.87
N GLU A 150 -13.34 -19.82 -16.70
CA GLU A 150 -14.77 -20.12 -16.90
C GLU A 150 -15.68 -19.35 -15.94
N ASN A 151 -15.21 -19.10 -14.73
CA ASN A 151 -15.89 -18.33 -13.68
C ASN A 151 -15.59 -16.82 -13.73
N GLU A 152 -14.86 -16.36 -14.74
CA GLU A 152 -14.60 -14.94 -15.01
C GLU A 152 -15.15 -14.59 -16.40
N MET A 153 -14.29 -14.23 -17.37
CA MET A 153 -14.73 -13.76 -18.69
C MET A 153 -15.04 -14.90 -19.67
N ALA A 154 -14.57 -16.12 -19.41
CA ALA A 154 -14.90 -17.34 -20.14
C ALA A 154 -14.80 -17.23 -21.68
N ASN A 155 -13.76 -16.56 -22.18
CA ASN A 155 -13.51 -16.43 -23.62
C ASN A 155 -12.30 -17.29 -24.05
N THR A 156 -12.01 -17.33 -25.35
CA THR A 156 -10.73 -17.86 -25.87
C THR A 156 -9.98 -16.78 -26.64
N PRO A 157 -8.64 -16.83 -26.71
CA PRO A 157 -7.87 -15.87 -27.50
C PRO A 157 -8.34 -15.78 -28.96
N GLU A 158 -8.69 -16.91 -29.57
CA GLU A 158 -9.15 -16.98 -30.96
C GLU A 158 -10.49 -16.26 -31.14
N HIS A 159 -11.50 -16.58 -30.32
CA HIS A 159 -12.81 -15.94 -30.41
C HIS A 159 -12.74 -14.44 -30.08
N LEU A 160 -11.91 -14.06 -29.11
CA LEU A 160 -11.70 -12.65 -28.77
C LEU A 160 -11.14 -11.88 -29.96
N VAL A 161 -10.09 -12.38 -30.60
CA VAL A 161 -9.49 -11.75 -31.78
C VAL A 161 -10.49 -11.71 -32.94
N GLU A 162 -11.24 -12.78 -33.18
CA GLU A 162 -12.30 -12.81 -34.20
C GLU A 162 -13.34 -11.70 -33.97
N HIS A 163 -13.84 -11.53 -32.74
CA HIS A 163 -14.80 -10.47 -32.42
C HIS A 163 -14.23 -9.06 -32.60
N LEU A 164 -12.99 -8.81 -32.20
CA LEU A 164 -12.35 -7.50 -32.41
C LEU A 164 -12.16 -7.20 -33.90
N LEU A 165 -11.86 -8.23 -34.69
CA LEU A 165 -11.68 -8.12 -36.14
C LEU A 165 -12.98 -7.85 -36.92
N ASP A 166 -14.15 -8.05 -36.29
CA ASP A 166 -15.46 -7.72 -36.84
C ASP A 166 -15.84 -6.24 -36.63
N ILE A 167 -15.05 -5.50 -35.84
CA ILE A 167 -15.28 -4.08 -35.51
C ILE A 167 -14.23 -3.22 -36.21
N PRO A 168 -14.57 -2.49 -37.30
CA PRO A 168 -13.60 -1.68 -38.05
C PRO A 168 -12.90 -0.59 -37.23
N GLU A 169 -13.57 -0.09 -36.20
CA GLU A 169 -12.99 0.90 -35.28
C GLU A 169 -11.84 0.30 -34.47
N TYR A 170 -11.97 -0.94 -33.96
CA TYR A 170 -10.86 -1.61 -33.28
C TYR A 170 -9.68 -1.83 -34.21
N ILE A 171 -9.89 -2.31 -35.44
CA ILE A 171 -8.79 -2.45 -36.41
C ILE A 171 -8.00 -1.12 -36.57
N THR A 172 -8.72 0.00 -36.63
CA THR A 172 -8.10 1.34 -36.73
C THR A 172 -7.31 1.69 -35.47
N LEU A 173 -7.85 1.43 -34.28
CA LEU A 173 -7.19 1.71 -33.00
C LEU A 173 -5.95 0.83 -32.80
N PHE A 174 -6.00 -0.45 -33.17
CA PHE A 174 -4.85 -1.35 -33.14
C PHE A 174 -3.75 -0.93 -34.12
N ASP A 175 -4.10 -0.50 -35.33
CA ASP A 175 -3.11 0.03 -36.29
C ASP A 175 -2.46 1.32 -35.79
N GLN A 176 -3.21 2.18 -35.10
CA GLN A 176 -2.66 3.39 -34.48
C GLN A 176 -1.69 3.08 -33.34
N ALA A 177 -2.02 2.09 -32.50
CA ALA A 177 -1.20 1.72 -31.34
C ALA A 177 0.05 0.91 -31.71
N PHE A 178 -0.04 0.00 -32.68
CA PHE A 178 0.99 -0.99 -32.97
C PHE A 178 1.49 -1.00 -34.42
N GLY A 179 0.74 -0.41 -35.35
CA GLY A 179 0.98 -0.52 -36.79
C GLY A 179 0.70 -1.92 -37.34
N GLY A 180 0.48 -2.01 -38.65
CA GLY A 180 0.27 -3.30 -39.35
C GLY A 180 -1.18 -3.56 -39.76
N GLY A 181 -2.06 -2.58 -39.61
CA GLY A 181 -3.45 -2.65 -40.03
C GLY A 181 -4.19 -3.75 -39.29
N ARG A 182 -4.84 -4.63 -40.05
CA ARG A 182 -5.60 -5.76 -39.51
C ARG A 182 -4.72 -6.76 -38.76
N ASP A 183 -3.45 -6.90 -39.14
CA ASP A 183 -2.53 -7.86 -38.51
C ASP A 183 -2.07 -7.40 -37.11
N ALA A 184 -2.37 -6.15 -36.73
CA ALA A 184 -2.12 -5.62 -35.40
C ALA A 184 -3.10 -6.15 -34.34
N VAL A 185 -4.23 -6.74 -34.74
CA VAL A 185 -5.24 -7.27 -33.81
C VAL A 185 -4.83 -8.68 -33.38
N THR A 186 -4.02 -8.77 -32.33
CA THR A 186 -3.57 -10.03 -31.72
C THR A 186 -3.82 -10.04 -30.22
N ILE A 187 -3.79 -11.22 -29.59
CA ILE A 187 -3.97 -11.34 -28.14
C ILE A 187 -2.84 -10.64 -27.38
N GLU A 188 -1.61 -10.68 -27.89
CA GLU A 188 -0.46 -10.00 -27.29
C GLU A 188 -0.63 -8.48 -27.31
N ASN A 189 -1.16 -7.93 -28.40
CA ASN A 189 -1.43 -6.50 -28.50
C ASN A 189 -2.65 -6.08 -27.65
N VAL A 190 -3.65 -6.95 -27.47
CA VAL A 190 -4.73 -6.74 -26.49
C VAL A 190 -4.15 -6.63 -25.08
N GLN A 191 -3.32 -7.59 -24.69
CA GLN A 191 -2.65 -7.60 -23.38
C GLN A 191 -1.79 -6.37 -23.18
N ALA A 192 -0.96 -6.01 -24.16
CA ALA A 192 -0.07 -4.85 -24.10
C ALA A 192 -0.86 -3.53 -24.01
N ALA A 193 -1.97 -3.39 -24.73
CA ALA A 193 -2.82 -2.20 -24.69
C ALA A 193 -3.46 -2.04 -23.30
N ILE A 194 -4.12 -3.07 -22.78
CA ILE A 194 -4.77 -3.01 -21.46
C ILE A 194 -3.72 -2.80 -20.36
N ALA A 195 -2.59 -3.49 -20.40
CA ALA A 195 -1.51 -3.29 -19.44
C ALA A 195 -0.92 -1.87 -19.53
N SER A 196 -0.82 -1.28 -20.73
CA SER A 196 -0.44 0.12 -20.93
C SER A 196 -1.43 1.09 -20.27
N PHE A 197 -2.74 0.81 -20.34
CA PHE A 197 -3.76 1.55 -19.60
C PHE A 197 -3.63 1.39 -18.08
N GLU A 198 -3.51 0.16 -17.57
CA GLU A 198 -3.38 -0.12 -16.13
C GLU A 198 -2.16 0.58 -15.52
N ARG A 199 -1.06 0.73 -16.28
CA ARG A 199 0.13 1.50 -15.87
C ARG A 199 -0.12 2.99 -15.70
N THR A 200 -1.21 3.53 -16.25
CA THR A 200 -1.61 4.93 -16.05
C THR A 200 -2.33 5.17 -14.73
N LEU A 201 -2.80 4.10 -14.06
CA LEU A 201 -3.53 4.16 -12.80
C LEU A 201 -2.58 4.42 -11.62
N VAL A 202 -2.00 5.62 -11.57
CA VAL A 202 -0.98 6.01 -10.59
C VAL A 202 -1.57 6.89 -9.51
N SER A 203 -1.34 6.52 -8.26
CA SER A 203 -1.64 7.31 -7.05
C SER A 203 -0.33 7.76 -6.44
N ASN A 204 0.00 9.05 -6.59
CA ASN A 204 1.27 9.66 -6.17
C ASN A 204 1.17 11.15 -5.78
N ASP A 205 -0.04 11.71 -5.64
CA ASP A 205 -0.30 13.07 -5.17
C ASP A 205 -1.29 13.11 -3.97
N SER A 206 -1.27 12.07 -3.15
CA SER A 206 -2.05 12.01 -1.91
C SER A 206 -1.57 13.05 -0.89
N PRO A 207 -2.37 13.37 0.14
CA PRO A 207 -1.92 14.19 1.26
C PRO A 207 -0.56 13.73 1.85
N PHE A 208 -0.30 12.42 1.91
CA PHE A 208 1.00 11.89 2.30
C PHE A 208 2.12 12.30 1.32
N ASP A 209 1.90 12.24 0.01
CA ASP A 209 2.92 12.58 -0.99
C ASP A 209 3.28 14.06 -0.93
N ARG A 210 2.27 14.93 -0.82
CA ARG A 210 2.47 16.37 -0.68
C ARG A 210 3.24 16.69 0.60
N TYR A 211 2.90 16.03 1.71
CA TYR A 211 3.65 16.12 2.96
C TYR A 211 5.09 15.62 2.83
N ALA A 212 5.29 14.48 2.18
CA ALA A 212 6.61 13.93 1.91
C ALA A 212 7.44 14.89 1.04
N ALA A 213 6.83 15.59 0.10
CA ALA A 213 7.45 16.62 -0.74
C ALA A 213 7.71 17.96 -0.01
N GLY A 214 7.32 18.10 1.26
CA GLY A 214 7.61 19.27 2.09
C GLY A 214 6.43 20.21 2.34
N GLN A 215 5.22 19.87 1.89
CA GLN A 215 3.99 20.60 2.24
C GLN A 215 3.49 20.10 3.61
N PHE A 216 4.10 20.59 4.69
CA PHE A 216 3.88 20.05 6.05
C PHE A 216 2.44 20.16 6.56
N ASP A 217 1.64 21.04 5.96
CA ASP A 217 0.22 21.27 6.18
C ASP A 217 -0.72 20.34 5.39
N ALA A 218 -0.17 19.52 4.47
CA ALA A 218 -0.94 18.54 3.72
C ALA A 218 -1.46 17.38 4.59
N LEU A 219 -0.78 17.05 5.71
CA LEU A 219 -1.30 16.13 6.71
C LEU A 219 -1.84 16.88 7.92
N THR A 220 -3.00 16.44 8.42
CA THR A 220 -3.51 16.86 9.72
C THR A 220 -2.65 16.33 10.87
N SER A 221 -2.79 16.90 12.07
CA SER A 221 -2.06 16.42 13.26
C SER A 221 -2.37 14.96 13.58
N SER A 222 -3.61 14.51 13.36
CA SER A 222 -3.99 13.10 13.54
C SER A 222 -3.30 12.19 12.54
N GLN A 223 -3.27 12.58 11.26
CA GLN A 223 -2.55 11.85 10.22
C GLN A 223 -1.04 11.78 10.46
N ARG A 224 -0.42 12.86 10.97
CA ARG A 224 1.00 12.84 11.34
C ARG A 224 1.29 11.88 12.49
N ARG A 225 0.44 11.83 13.52
CA ARG A 225 0.54 10.84 14.60
C ARG A 225 0.36 9.42 14.07
N GLY A 226 -0.61 9.21 13.17
CA GLY A 226 -0.83 7.94 12.49
C GLY A 226 0.36 7.47 11.67
N LEU A 227 0.97 8.35 10.89
CA LEU A 227 2.20 8.08 10.14
C LEU A 227 3.35 7.69 11.08
N ASN A 228 3.48 8.34 12.24
CA ASN A 228 4.49 8.00 13.24
C ASN A 228 4.25 6.62 13.84
N LEU A 229 2.99 6.30 14.17
CA LEU A 229 2.61 4.97 14.62
C LEU A 229 2.93 3.93 13.55
N PHE A 230 2.52 4.14 12.30
CA PHE A 230 2.71 3.21 11.18
C PHE A 230 4.17 2.84 10.94
N ARG A 231 5.09 3.80 11.07
CA ARG A 231 6.54 3.59 10.90
C ARG A 231 7.27 3.19 12.18
N SER A 232 6.57 3.07 13.30
CA SER A 232 7.19 2.79 14.60
C SER A 232 7.58 1.31 14.73
N ALA A 233 8.59 1.05 15.55
CA ALA A 233 8.92 -0.31 15.97
C ALA A 233 7.83 -0.95 16.87
N ALA A 234 6.89 -0.15 17.38
CA ALA A 234 5.79 -0.63 18.20
C ALA A 234 4.71 -1.33 17.36
N THR A 235 4.34 -0.76 16.21
CA THR A 235 3.29 -1.33 15.32
C THR A 235 3.85 -2.13 14.14
N ARG A 236 5.05 -1.76 13.66
CA ARG A 236 5.80 -2.47 12.61
C ARG A 236 5.10 -2.59 11.25
N CYS A 237 4.07 -1.78 10.96
CA CYS A 237 3.34 -1.85 9.68
C CYS A 237 4.27 -1.67 8.46
N PHE A 238 5.28 -0.81 8.61
CA PHE A 238 6.27 -0.51 7.57
C PHE A 238 7.14 -1.71 7.14
N GLU A 239 7.23 -2.77 7.95
CA GLU A 239 8.02 -3.98 7.63
C GLU A 239 7.47 -4.71 6.40
N CYS A 240 6.17 -4.55 6.11
CA CYS A 240 5.51 -5.15 4.94
C CYS A 240 5.03 -4.08 3.96
N HIS A 241 4.61 -2.92 4.46
CA HIS A 241 4.02 -1.83 3.66
C HIS A 241 4.93 -0.61 3.62
N SER A 242 5.88 -0.61 2.69
CA SER A 242 6.89 0.44 2.58
C SER A 242 6.54 1.51 1.55
N ALA A 243 6.80 2.78 1.88
CA ALA A 243 6.74 3.87 0.90
C ALA A 243 7.76 3.63 -0.25
N PRO A 244 7.45 4.05 -1.48
CA PRO A 244 6.33 4.94 -1.83
C PRO A 244 5.04 4.22 -2.25
N THR A 245 5.04 2.92 -2.57
CA THR A 245 3.81 2.23 -3.00
C THR A 245 2.97 1.71 -1.83
N PHE A 246 3.51 1.70 -0.61
CA PHE A 246 2.87 1.13 0.59
C PHE A 246 2.45 -0.34 0.41
N GLY A 247 3.19 -1.08 -0.40
CA GLY A 247 3.07 -2.52 -0.58
C GLY A 247 4.43 -3.11 -0.87
N SER A 248 4.49 -4.40 -1.10
CA SER A 248 5.71 -5.07 -1.55
C SER A 248 5.38 -6.26 -2.45
N ASP A 249 6.40 -6.79 -3.11
CA ASP A 249 6.31 -8.07 -3.84
C ASP A 249 6.72 -9.26 -2.95
N ASP A 250 6.89 -9.05 -1.64
CA ASP A 250 7.14 -10.11 -0.66
C ASP A 250 5.82 -10.74 -0.17
N PHE A 251 5.93 -11.98 0.32
CA PHE A 251 4.78 -12.79 0.77
C PHE A 251 4.85 -13.04 2.28
N PHE A 252 3.73 -12.80 2.95
CA PHE A 252 3.64 -12.89 4.41
C PHE A 252 2.46 -13.76 4.84
N VAL A 253 2.68 -14.57 5.87
CA VAL A 253 1.63 -15.31 6.56
C VAL A 253 1.09 -14.42 7.68
N THR A 254 -0.07 -13.81 7.42
CA THR A 254 -0.78 -13.02 8.43
C THR A 254 -1.78 -13.84 9.23
N GLY A 255 -2.22 -14.99 8.67
CA GLY A 255 -3.19 -15.90 9.28
C GLY A 255 -4.61 -15.36 9.32
N VAL A 256 -5.04 -14.69 8.24
CA VAL A 256 -6.44 -14.29 8.04
C VAL A 256 -7.33 -15.54 8.14
N PRO A 257 -8.44 -15.52 8.91
CA PRO A 257 -9.34 -16.65 9.01
C PRO A 257 -9.93 -17.08 7.67
N ASN A 258 -10.15 -18.39 7.50
CA ASN A 258 -10.91 -18.91 6.37
C ASN A 258 -12.39 -18.51 6.49
N LEU A 259 -13.03 -18.21 5.37
CA LEU A 259 -14.47 -18.01 5.33
C LEU A 259 -15.21 -19.35 5.50
N GLU A 260 -16.34 -19.33 6.19
CA GLU A 260 -17.18 -20.51 6.34
C GLU A 260 -17.67 -21.00 4.96
N GLY A 261 -17.49 -22.30 4.69
CA GLY A 261 -17.89 -22.90 3.41
C GLY A 261 -16.88 -22.74 2.26
N PHE A 262 -15.78 -21.99 2.47
CA PHE A 262 -14.69 -21.87 1.49
C PHE A 262 -13.55 -22.85 1.78
N PRO A 263 -12.86 -23.35 0.74
CA PRO A 263 -11.68 -24.18 0.93
C PRO A 263 -10.53 -23.35 1.53
N HIS A 264 -9.60 -24.04 2.20
CA HIS A 264 -8.34 -23.42 2.65
C HIS A 264 -7.53 -22.94 1.44
N ASP A 265 -7.09 -21.68 1.49
CA ASP A 265 -6.25 -21.08 0.46
C ASP A 265 -4.79 -21.12 0.90
N ALA A 266 -4.00 -21.97 0.24
CA ALA A 266 -2.59 -22.14 0.54
C ALA A 266 -1.73 -20.93 0.10
N GLY A 267 -2.29 -19.99 -0.66
CA GLY A 267 -1.59 -18.81 -1.15
C GLY A 267 -0.33 -19.17 -1.92
N ARG A 268 0.80 -18.56 -1.56
CA ARG A 268 2.10 -18.74 -2.21
C ARG A 268 2.58 -20.20 -2.24
N ALA A 269 2.23 -21.02 -1.24
CA ALA A 269 2.60 -22.44 -1.20
C ALA A 269 1.98 -23.28 -2.33
N ALA A 270 0.87 -22.82 -2.93
CA ALA A 270 0.29 -23.46 -4.11
C ALA A 270 1.09 -23.18 -5.40
N ILE A 271 1.95 -22.16 -5.39
CA ILE A 271 2.64 -21.65 -6.58
C ILE A 271 4.11 -22.08 -6.61
N VAL A 272 4.81 -22.02 -5.47
CA VAL A 272 6.24 -22.35 -5.36
C VAL A 272 6.51 -23.34 -4.22
N SER A 273 7.48 -24.24 -4.41
CA SER A 273 7.72 -25.38 -3.50
C SER A 273 8.19 -24.98 -2.10
N ASP A 274 8.83 -23.83 -1.96
CA ASP A 274 9.31 -23.26 -0.70
C ASP A 274 8.40 -22.14 -0.17
N GLY A 275 7.25 -21.94 -0.81
CA GLY A 275 6.23 -21.00 -0.36
C GLY A 275 5.65 -21.44 0.98
N LYS A 276 5.41 -20.48 1.87
CA LYS A 276 4.73 -20.73 3.14
C LYS A 276 3.22 -20.85 2.92
N ASP A 277 2.60 -21.80 3.61
CA ASP A 277 1.15 -21.99 3.58
C ASP A 277 0.42 -20.76 4.13
N GLY A 278 -0.61 -20.30 3.42
CA GLY A 278 -1.36 -19.09 3.77
C GLY A 278 -0.59 -17.78 3.59
N ALA A 279 0.54 -17.78 2.88
CA ALA A 279 1.28 -16.57 2.58
C ALA A 279 0.70 -15.84 1.37
N PHE A 280 0.47 -14.54 1.52
CA PHE A 280 -0.02 -13.66 0.45
C PHE A 280 0.87 -12.43 0.31
N LYS A 281 0.87 -11.87 -0.90
CA LYS A 281 1.57 -10.63 -1.19
C LYS A 281 1.05 -9.49 -0.34
N ALA A 282 1.92 -8.61 0.15
CA ALA A 282 1.48 -7.37 0.80
C ALA A 282 0.90 -6.41 -0.26
N PRO A 283 -0.43 -6.16 -0.27
CA PRO A 283 -1.02 -5.26 -1.26
C PRO A 283 -0.58 -3.81 -0.99
N THR A 284 -0.74 -2.95 -2.00
CA THR A 284 -0.61 -1.51 -1.79
C THR A 284 -1.68 -1.03 -0.81
N LEU A 285 -1.32 -0.10 0.08
CA LEU A 285 -2.28 0.65 0.90
C LEU A 285 -2.70 1.98 0.25
N ARG A 286 -2.23 2.27 -0.97
CA ARG A 286 -2.69 3.42 -1.76
C ARG A 286 -4.16 3.23 -2.07
N ASN A 287 -4.98 4.26 -1.85
CA ASN A 287 -6.43 4.21 -2.03
C ASN A 287 -7.16 3.13 -1.18
N ILE A 288 -6.55 2.62 -0.11
CA ILE A 288 -7.14 1.57 0.75
C ILE A 288 -8.49 1.97 1.36
N ALA A 289 -8.73 3.26 1.56
CA ALA A 289 -10.02 3.76 2.06
C ALA A 289 -11.19 3.43 1.12
N LEU A 290 -10.93 3.19 -0.17
CA LEU A 290 -11.95 3.03 -1.21
C LEU A 290 -12.21 1.57 -1.61
N THR A 291 -11.45 0.62 -1.09
CA THR A 291 -11.33 -0.75 -1.63
C THR A 291 -11.74 -1.82 -0.62
N GLY A 292 -12.61 -1.48 0.33
CA GLY A 292 -13.20 -2.47 1.23
C GLY A 292 -14.15 -3.42 0.48
N PRO A 293 -14.40 -4.63 0.98
CA PRO A 293 -13.81 -5.24 2.17
C PRO A 293 -12.36 -5.68 1.97
N TYR A 294 -11.68 -6.05 3.06
CA TYR A 294 -10.23 -6.19 3.13
C TYR A 294 -9.75 -7.63 3.28
N MET A 295 -8.46 -7.83 2.97
CA MET A 295 -7.73 -9.11 2.91
C MET A 295 -8.04 -9.93 1.66
N HIS A 296 -7.24 -10.98 1.43
CA HIS A 296 -7.32 -11.82 0.24
C HIS A 296 -8.70 -12.45 -0.01
N ASN A 297 -9.50 -12.60 1.05
CA ASN A 297 -10.83 -13.20 1.01
C ASN A 297 -11.93 -12.24 1.50
N GLY A 298 -11.63 -10.94 1.67
CA GLY A 298 -12.64 -9.96 2.12
C GLY A 298 -13.20 -10.23 3.53
N ALA A 299 -12.42 -10.86 4.41
CA ALA A 299 -12.87 -11.25 5.76
C ALA A 299 -13.23 -10.06 6.67
N PHE A 300 -12.73 -8.86 6.38
CA PHE A 300 -12.94 -7.67 7.21
C PHE A 300 -13.66 -6.58 6.41
N ALA A 301 -14.78 -6.09 6.91
CA ALA A 301 -15.57 -5.06 6.26
C ALA A 301 -14.96 -3.66 6.44
N THR A 302 -14.23 -3.43 7.53
CA THR A 302 -13.73 -2.09 7.88
C THR A 302 -12.25 -2.09 8.25
N LEU A 303 -11.60 -0.91 8.18
CA LEU A 303 -10.21 -0.75 8.61
C LEU A 303 -10.04 -0.97 10.12
N GLU A 304 -11.08 -0.70 10.92
CA GLU A 304 -11.10 -1.00 12.35
C GLU A 304 -11.00 -2.51 12.61
N GLU A 305 -11.69 -3.34 11.82
CA GLU A 305 -11.59 -4.80 11.92
C GLU A 305 -10.20 -5.30 11.51
N VAL A 306 -9.60 -4.69 10.48
CA VAL A 306 -8.20 -4.96 10.08
C VAL A 306 -7.24 -4.62 11.21
N LEU A 307 -7.36 -3.43 11.82
CA LEU A 307 -6.51 -3.05 12.93
C LEU A 307 -6.72 -3.95 14.15
N TRP A 308 -7.98 -4.27 14.48
CA TRP A 308 -8.29 -5.21 15.56
C TRP A 308 -7.63 -6.57 15.34
N PHE A 309 -7.63 -7.09 14.11
CA PHE A 309 -6.94 -8.33 13.78
C PHE A 309 -5.44 -8.27 14.08
N TYR A 310 -4.76 -7.21 13.67
CA TYR A 310 -3.33 -7.03 13.95
C TYR A 310 -3.02 -6.72 15.42
N GLU A 311 -3.88 -5.97 16.12
CA GLU A 311 -3.75 -5.72 17.57
C GLU A 311 -3.69 -7.01 18.38
N ASN A 312 -4.42 -8.03 17.95
CA ASN A 312 -4.44 -9.34 18.61
C ASN A 312 -3.31 -10.27 18.13
N GLY A 313 -2.40 -9.82 17.27
CA GLY A 313 -1.30 -10.61 16.73
C GLY A 313 -1.65 -11.41 15.48
N GLY A 314 -2.60 -10.92 14.68
CA GLY A 314 -3.05 -11.57 13.45
C GLY A 314 -3.63 -12.96 13.72
N GLY A 315 -3.32 -13.92 12.86
CA GLY A 315 -3.73 -15.32 13.04
C GLY A 315 -3.08 -16.03 14.22
N GLY A 316 -2.03 -15.45 14.81
CA GLY A 316 -1.41 -15.96 16.03
C GLY A 316 -2.38 -16.07 17.20
N GLN A 317 -3.40 -15.20 17.26
CA GLN A 317 -4.48 -15.28 18.25
C GLN A 317 -5.31 -16.58 18.15
N TYR A 318 -5.31 -17.21 16.97
CA TYR A 318 -5.98 -18.48 16.69
C TYR A 318 -5.01 -19.67 16.74
N GLY A 319 -3.77 -19.46 17.19
CA GLY A 319 -2.73 -20.50 17.27
C GLY A 319 -2.04 -20.83 15.95
N LEU A 320 -2.18 -19.98 14.92
CA LEU A 320 -1.49 -20.14 13.64
C LEU A 320 -0.05 -19.61 13.74
N GLU A 321 0.85 -20.23 12.97
CA GLU A 321 2.20 -19.69 12.77
C GLU A 321 2.13 -18.54 11.76
N VAL A 322 2.50 -17.34 12.21
CA VAL A 322 2.47 -16.11 11.41
C VAL A 322 3.87 -15.49 11.33
N ASP A 323 4.09 -14.57 10.41
CA ASP A 323 5.37 -13.90 10.28
C ASP A 323 5.77 -13.14 11.56
N ARG A 324 7.05 -13.24 11.92
CA ARG A 324 7.60 -12.79 13.22
C ARG A 324 7.37 -11.32 13.58
N HIS A 325 7.04 -10.49 12.60
CA HIS A 325 6.77 -9.06 12.79
C HIS A 325 5.33 -8.80 13.24
N ILE A 326 4.44 -9.80 13.07
CA ILE A 326 3.07 -9.77 13.52
C ILE A 326 3.05 -10.22 14.98
N ILE A 327 2.99 -9.23 15.86
CA ILE A 327 2.93 -9.40 17.31
C ILE A 327 1.70 -8.69 17.83
N PRO A 328 1.12 -9.13 18.97
CA PRO A 328 0.07 -8.36 19.61
C PRO A 328 0.57 -6.96 19.96
N ILE A 329 -0.23 -5.95 19.64
CA ILE A 329 0.04 -4.55 19.93
C ILE A 329 -1.14 -3.96 20.69
N GLN A 330 -0.87 -2.99 21.57
CA GLN A 330 -1.91 -2.28 22.31
C GLN A 330 -2.01 -0.86 21.78
N LEU A 331 -3.16 -0.52 21.21
CA LEU A 331 -3.46 0.85 20.82
C LEU A 331 -4.53 1.44 21.75
N SER A 332 -4.36 2.68 22.14
CA SER A 332 -5.45 3.50 22.66
C SER A 332 -6.49 3.78 21.57
N SER A 333 -7.68 4.26 21.94
CA SER A 333 -8.68 4.68 20.95
C SER A 333 -8.13 5.75 19.99
N GLN A 334 -7.40 6.73 20.53
CA GLN A 334 -6.80 7.80 19.74
C GLN A 334 -5.75 7.28 18.76
N GLU A 335 -4.92 6.31 19.16
CA GLU A 335 -3.90 5.74 18.26
C GLU A 335 -4.52 4.93 17.13
N ARG A 336 -5.64 4.23 17.37
CA ARG A 336 -6.41 3.58 16.30
C ARG A 336 -6.95 4.61 15.32
N ASP A 337 -7.61 5.65 15.83
CA ASP A 337 -8.20 6.71 15.01
C ASP A 337 -7.11 7.44 14.19
N ASP A 338 -5.94 7.71 14.79
CA ASP A 338 -4.81 8.34 14.13
C ASP A 338 -4.23 7.46 13.01
N LEU A 339 -4.07 6.14 13.26
CA LEU A 339 -3.63 5.18 12.23
C LEU A 339 -4.61 5.11 11.06
N ILE A 340 -5.91 5.04 11.34
CA ILE A 340 -6.95 5.07 10.31
C ILE A 340 -6.88 6.37 9.54
N ALA A 341 -6.82 7.52 10.21
CA ALA A 341 -6.71 8.82 9.56
C ALA A 341 -5.51 8.87 8.59
N PHE A 342 -4.36 8.29 8.99
CA PHE A 342 -3.20 8.18 8.10
C PHE A 342 -3.47 7.28 6.88
N LEU A 343 -4.17 6.15 7.02
CA LEU A 343 -4.55 5.32 5.87
C LEU A 343 -5.45 6.07 4.88
N TYR A 344 -6.37 6.91 5.38
CA TYR A 344 -7.17 7.81 4.52
C TYR A 344 -6.29 8.83 3.78
N ALA A 345 -5.20 9.29 4.40
CA ALA A 345 -4.22 10.20 3.79
C ALA A 345 -3.41 9.59 2.63
N LEU A 346 -3.54 8.28 2.39
CA LEU A 346 -2.95 7.57 1.25
C LEU A 346 -3.89 7.53 0.02
N THR A 347 -5.02 8.23 0.10
CA THR A 347 -6.01 8.29 -0.99
C THR A 347 -5.67 9.42 -1.96
N ASP A 348 -5.59 9.07 -3.24
CA ASP A 348 -5.40 9.95 -4.37
C ASP A 348 -5.99 9.30 -5.63
N GLU A 349 -6.98 9.96 -6.20
CA GLU A 349 -7.65 9.59 -7.45
C GLU A 349 -7.42 10.63 -8.56
N SER A 350 -6.38 11.48 -8.45
CA SER A 350 -6.08 12.53 -9.43
C SER A 350 -5.84 11.99 -10.85
N ALA A 351 -5.33 10.75 -10.97
CA ALA A 351 -5.16 10.03 -12.23
C ALA A 351 -6.37 9.16 -12.62
N MET A 352 -7.56 9.37 -12.02
CA MET A 352 -8.77 8.63 -12.37
C MET A 352 -9.11 8.85 -13.86
N PRO A 353 -9.19 7.79 -14.67
CA PRO A 353 -9.54 7.92 -16.09
C PRO A 353 -11.01 8.27 -16.28
N GLU A 354 -11.32 8.94 -17.38
CA GLU A 354 -12.71 9.11 -17.81
C GLU A 354 -13.31 7.74 -18.19
N VAL A 355 -14.44 7.39 -17.55
CA VAL A 355 -15.24 6.23 -17.96
C VAL A 355 -15.89 6.53 -19.31
N PRO A 356 -15.65 5.72 -20.36
CA PRO A 356 -16.21 5.99 -21.67
C PRO A 356 -17.74 5.93 -21.64
N LYS A 357 -18.40 6.86 -22.34
CA LYS A 357 -19.87 6.86 -22.48
C LYS A 357 -20.38 5.74 -23.39
N SER A 358 -19.51 5.29 -24.29
CA SER A 358 -19.73 4.18 -25.22
C SER A 358 -18.39 3.58 -25.58
N VAL A 359 -18.40 2.30 -25.94
CA VAL A 359 -17.23 1.55 -26.41
C VAL A 359 -17.41 1.14 -27.87
N PRO A 360 -16.33 0.81 -28.60
CA PRO A 360 -16.40 0.52 -30.03
C PRO A 360 -17.35 -0.63 -30.41
N SER A 361 -17.56 -1.63 -29.54
CA SER A 361 -18.55 -2.69 -29.78
C SER A 361 -20.00 -2.21 -29.73
N GLY A 362 -20.26 -1.04 -29.14
CA GLY A 362 -21.59 -0.53 -28.83
C GLY A 362 -22.28 -1.25 -27.67
N LEU A 363 -21.61 -2.18 -26.98
CA LEU A 363 -22.13 -2.84 -25.79
C LEU A 363 -22.19 -1.88 -24.59
N PRO A 364 -23.04 -2.15 -23.59
CA PRO A 364 -23.16 -1.29 -22.41
C PRO A 364 -21.86 -1.21 -21.60
N VAL A 365 -21.44 0.00 -21.25
CA VAL A 365 -20.35 0.23 -20.29
C VAL A 365 -20.87 0.01 -18.87
N VAL A 366 -20.00 -0.47 -17.98
CA VAL A 366 -20.35 -0.77 -16.58
C VAL A 366 -20.99 0.42 -15.87
N GLU A 367 -22.01 0.13 -15.05
CA GLU A 367 -22.65 1.11 -14.18
C GLU A 367 -21.65 1.65 -13.14
N GLN A 368 -21.79 2.94 -12.82
CA GLN A 368 -21.00 3.61 -11.80
C GLN A 368 -21.81 3.70 -10.50
N TYR A 369 -21.16 3.45 -9.37
CA TYR A 369 -21.81 3.35 -8.06
C TYR A 369 -21.32 4.44 -7.12
N PRO A 370 -22.14 4.92 -6.17
CA PRO A 370 -21.64 5.76 -5.09
C PRO A 370 -20.70 4.94 -4.20
N ASN A 371 -19.53 5.48 -3.90
CA ASN A 371 -18.64 4.97 -2.86
C ASN A 371 -18.64 5.95 -1.69
N LEU A 372 -19.35 5.59 -0.62
CA LEU A 372 -19.53 6.44 0.56
C LEU A 372 -18.20 6.75 1.27
N ALA A 373 -17.16 5.94 1.04
CA ALA A 373 -15.85 6.22 1.61
C ALA A 373 -15.23 7.52 1.08
N ARG A 374 -15.59 7.98 -0.13
CA ARG A 374 -15.13 9.27 -0.66
C ARG A 374 -15.57 10.44 0.20
N GLU A 375 -16.79 10.42 0.73
CA GLU A 375 -17.27 11.47 1.64
C GLU A 375 -16.44 11.53 2.93
N VAL A 376 -16.00 10.37 3.42
CA VAL A 376 -15.14 10.29 4.61
C VAL A 376 -13.71 10.73 4.27
N VAL A 377 -13.19 10.36 3.10
CA VAL A 377 -11.90 10.85 2.58
C VAL A 377 -11.92 12.38 2.50
N ASP A 378 -12.95 12.99 1.90
CA ASP A 378 -13.07 14.44 1.77
C ASP A 378 -13.14 15.15 3.13
N GLN A 379 -13.76 14.52 4.13
CA GLN A 379 -13.82 15.05 5.50
C GLN A 379 -12.49 14.96 6.26
N LEU A 380 -11.71 13.90 6.04
CA LEU A 380 -10.46 13.64 6.75
C LEU A 380 -9.23 14.24 6.06
N ASN A 381 -9.23 14.31 4.73
CA ASN A 381 -8.15 14.86 3.90
C ASN A 381 -8.37 16.35 3.60
N VAL A 382 -8.70 17.11 4.64
CA VAL A 382 -8.77 18.57 4.55
C VAL A 382 -7.36 19.16 4.60
N GLU A 383 -7.02 19.98 3.61
CA GLU A 383 -5.80 20.80 3.71
C GLU A 383 -5.91 21.69 4.93
N VAL A 384 -4.89 21.65 5.78
CA VAL A 384 -4.84 22.51 6.96
C VAL A 384 -4.44 23.89 6.46
N THR A 385 -5.42 24.69 6.03
CA THR A 385 -5.20 26.05 5.54
C THR A 385 -4.53 26.85 6.64
N GLU A 386 -3.22 27.05 6.51
CA GLU A 386 -2.31 27.48 7.56
C GLU A 386 -2.18 26.42 8.65
N SER A 387 -0.95 26.01 8.99
CA SER A 387 -0.66 25.51 10.33
C SER A 387 -1.49 26.37 11.28
N GLY A 388 -2.32 25.82 12.17
CA GLY A 388 -3.14 26.66 13.07
C GLY A 388 -2.31 27.64 13.94
N VAL A 389 -1.00 27.60 13.79
CA VAL A 389 0.05 28.56 14.13
C VAL A 389 0.09 29.72 13.10
N PRO A 390 -0.30 30.94 13.49
CA PRO A 390 -0.18 32.14 12.63
C PRO A 390 1.24 32.32 12.11
N ALA A 391 1.41 32.76 10.86
CA ALA A 391 2.73 33.05 10.31
C ALA A 391 3.52 34.00 11.23
N HIS A 392 4.71 33.58 11.63
CA HIS A 392 5.60 34.34 12.51
C HIS A 392 7.06 34.20 12.07
N GLU A 393 7.91 35.11 12.56
CA GLU A 393 9.36 34.99 12.39
C GLU A 393 9.85 33.67 13.03
N PRO A 394 10.82 32.96 12.41
CA PRO A 394 11.37 31.73 12.96
C PRO A 394 11.79 31.85 14.43
N THR A 395 11.33 30.91 15.25
CA THR A 395 11.61 30.84 16.69
C THR A 395 12.18 29.48 17.10
N THR A 396 12.64 29.38 18.35
CA THR A 396 12.99 28.09 18.96
C THR A 396 11.80 27.60 19.79
N VAL A 397 11.21 26.46 19.40
CA VAL A 397 10.15 25.78 20.16
C VAL A 397 10.78 24.66 20.97
N ARG A 398 10.76 24.83 22.30
CA ARG A 398 11.30 23.84 23.23
C ARG A 398 10.23 22.82 23.62
N VAL A 399 10.57 21.54 23.53
CA VAL A 399 9.68 20.44 23.95
C VAL A 399 9.51 20.47 25.46
N GLY A 400 8.26 20.54 25.92
CA GLY A 400 7.92 20.52 27.34
C GLY A 400 8.17 19.15 28.01
N PRO A 401 8.27 19.09 29.35
CA PRO A 401 8.62 17.87 30.09
C PRO A 401 7.59 16.72 30.01
N ASN A 402 6.36 16.99 29.54
CA ASN A 402 5.33 15.99 29.29
C ASN A 402 4.77 16.11 27.86
N GLU A 403 5.50 16.81 26.99
CA GLU A 403 5.13 17.05 25.61
C GLU A 403 5.92 16.08 24.73
N THR A 404 5.25 15.44 23.78
CA THR A 404 5.92 14.65 22.75
C THR A 404 6.61 15.58 21.75
N ILE A 405 7.68 15.10 21.11
CA ILE A 405 8.31 15.83 20.00
C ILE A 405 7.29 16.20 18.92
N GLN A 406 6.34 15.31 18.61
CA GLN A 406 5.31 15.57 17.61
C GLN A 406 4.36 16.71 18.02
N GLN A 407 3.99 16.84 19.30
CA GLN A 407 3.18 17.95 19.78
C GLN A 407 3.89 19.30 19.64
N ALA A 408 5.21 19.33 19.85
CA ALA A 408 6.01 20.52 19.61
C ALA A 408 6.06 20.87 18.11
N VAL A 409 6.24 19.87 17.25
CA VAL A 409 6.17 20.03 15.78
C VAL A 409 4.81 20.53 15.32
N ASP A 410 3.71 19.99 15.87
CA ASP A 410 2.34 20.35 15.49
C ASP A 410 1.98 21.82 15.79
N ARG A 411 2.71 22.47 16.71
CA ARG A 411 2.55 23.89 17.05
C ARG A 411 3.70 24.78 16.57
N SER A 412 4.57 24.26 15.71
CA SER A 412 5.65 25.02 15.08
C SER A 412 5.31 25.47 13.66
N GLY A 413 5.80 26.64 13.29
CA GLY A 413 5.70 27.18 11.94
C GLY A 413 6.95 26.89 11.09
N PRO A 414 6.87 27.12 9.76
CA PRO A 414 8.02 27.00 8.87
C PRO A 414 9.23 27.82 9.35
N GLY A 415 10.40 27.18 9.43
CA GLY A 415 11.65 27.81 9.88
C GLY A 415 11.92 27.71 11.38
N ASP A 416 10.95 27.26 12.19
CA ASP A 416 11.18 27.02 13.61
C ASP A 416 12.23 25.93 13.87
N THR A 417 12.98 26.11 14.96
CA THR A 417 13.89 25.09 15.49
C THR A 417 13.25 24.40 16.68
N ILE A 418 13.10 23.07 16.61
CA ILE A 418 12.64 22.26 17.75
C ILE A 418 13.84 21.95 18.65
N GLU A 419 13.83 22.47 19.88
CA GLU A 419 14.80 22.12 20.91
C GLU A 419 14.24 20.96 21.76
N VAL A 420 14.83 19.77 21.62
CA VAL A 420 14.48 18.59 22.40
C VAL A 420 15.43 18.49 23.60
N PRO A 421 14.98 18.73 24.84
CA PRO A 421 15.83 18.60 26.02
C PRO A 421 16.29 17.16 26.23
N TYR A 422 17.48 17.00 26.81
CA TYR A 422 17.98 15.67 27.17
C TYR A 422 17.02 14.94 28.13
N GLY A 423 16.62 13.72 27.76
CA GLY A 423 15.72 12.88 28.57
C GLY A 423 14.23 13.02 28.27
N VAL A 424 13.86 13.71 27.20
CA VAL A 424 12.49 13.75 26.63
C VAL A 424 12.29 12.65 25.60
#